data_AF-A0AAD4CL63-F1
#
_entry.id   AF-A0AAD4CL63-F1
#
_cell.length_a   1.000
_cell.length_b   1.000
_cell.length_c   1.000
_cell.angle_alpha   90.00
_cell.angle_beta   90.00
_cell.angle_gamma   90.00
#
_symmetry.space_group_name_H-M   'P 1'
#
loop_
_entity.id
_entity.type
_entity.pdbx_description
1 polymer ?
#
loop_
_entity_poly.entity_id
_entity_poly.type
_entity_poly.pdbx_seq_one_letter_code
_entity_poly.pdbx_strand_id
1 'polypeptide(L)'
;MKMKTSLDENSSQDAAVSGVDLEPHLTSSTVSDLQETSTVTSGSNQSEFALNFSPDYVRDWTTTSAFRNYTRIAASILTRNRKDAIIESFQLDPRSFRPVYEESEQHICITVSKGARSEALGFIRHDKSTGQVTLANACATLEPEALQLGKTTKRGKDQLVGCHGEGLKLAAMLMSREGYRVSVETNNTHWDFCLQDSSQFRCTVSSSERAIPKRRPNPRRDMARFMSRIWRDVTVIIQPRHNPCRQEVSHEQFRKWLEVSMEIRGYSYPESVIETDCGDLILDPRYRGKMFLKGLLLPSSISEPRELKLGYNFVEGDVNRDRQWLVNRQQEADLLRKIWESAIHKNRDLILPIYVNILWNFPRAPDVELAEDLLERPTRLLIWKHLLRIADGRRFYFCQKTGSLSVGTITGILKKEPVGLPDTLWHLLEGSVPIRTADQQRVHMFRHATVAPSPMTLFGTTVLRALRASLVLCSYPSKIEIVDSDSKIQLLVDIERQAIIIDQQSFDISKVHERVCRPRASLIANEAFLCDHVIEELFAVAQC
;
A
#
# COMPACT_ATOMS: atom_id res chain seq x y z
N MET A 1 -75.39 -13.58 4.94
CA MET A 1 -76.03 -13.93 3.66
C MET A 1 -74.91 -13.99 2.63
N LYS A 2 -74.61 -15.21 2.13
CA LYS A 2 -73.97 -15.64 0.84
C LYS A 2 -72.88 -14.74 0.20
N MET A 3 -71.80 -15.21 -0.43
CA MET A 3 -71.28 -16.48 -0.95
C MET A 3 -69.85 -16.11 -1.46
N LYS A 4 -68.81 -16.98 -1.45
CA LYS A 4 -68.36 -17.85 -2.57
C LYS A 4 -68.43 -17.12 -3.94
N THR A 5 -67.39 -17.03 -4.79
CA THR A 5 -66.60 -18.09 -5.49
C THR A 5 -65.62 -17.34 -6.44
N SER A 6 -64.31 -17.63 -6.47
CA SER A 6 -63.56 -18.56 -7.36
C SER A 6 -63.33 -18.12 -8.82
N LEU A 7 -62.04 -18.12 -9.24
CA LEU A 7 -61.45 -18.59 -10.53
C LEU A 7 -61.87 -17.81 -11.81
N ASP A 8 -61.05 -17.49 -12.83
CA ASP A 8 -59.78 -18.03 -13.33
C ASP A 8 -59.12 -17.07 -14.35
N GLU A 9 -57.82 -17.27 -14.55
CA GLU A 9 -57.01 -17.18 -15.79
C GLU A 9 -56.77 -15.89 -16.63
N ASN A 10 -55.46 -15.55 -16.65
CA ASN A 10 -54.58 -15.28 -17.79
C ASN A 10 -54.40 -13.88 -18.42
N SER A 11 -53.11 -13.59 -18.58
CA SER A 11 -52.43 -12.80 -19.62
C SER A 11 -52.04 -11.34 -19.30
N SER A 12 -50.72 -11.21 -19.07
CA SER A 12 -49.84 -10.18 -19.63
C SER A 12 -50.03 -8.73 -19.19
N GLN A 13 -49.12 -8.23 -18.36
CA GLN A 13 -48.15 -7.20 -18.75
C GLN A 13 -47.24 -6.79 -17.58
N ASP A 14 -45.99 -6.57 -17.95
CA ASP A 14 -44.82 -6.31 -17.12
C ASP A 14 -44.91 -5.07 -16.22
N ALA A 15 -44.43 -5.21 -14.97
CA ALA A 15 -43.88 -4.09 -14.20
C ALA A 15 -43.02 -4.62 -13.03
N ALA A 16 -41.74 -4.92 -13.29
CA ALA A 16 -40.73 -5.06 -12.26
C ALA A 16 -39.72 -3.93 -12.38
N VAL A 17 -39.82 -2.98 -11.45
CA VAL A 17 -38.85 -1.91 -11.22
C VAL A 17 -37.57 -2.55 -10.68
N SER A 18 -36.51 -2.54 -11.51
CA SER A 18 -35.14 -2.78 -11.07
C SER A 18 -34.34 -1.49 -11.35
N GLY A 19 -33.94 -0.81 -10.27
CA GLY A 19 -32.99 0.28 -10.32
C GLY A 19 -31.59 -0.29 -10.47
N VAL A 20 -31.11 -0.36 -11.71
CA VAL A 20 -29.70 -0.56 -12.05
C VAL A 20 -29.15 0.83 -12.34
N ASP A 21 -28.24 1.31 -11.49
CA ASP A 21 -27.47 2.51 -11.77
C ASP A 21 -26.52 2.20 -12.94
N LEU A 22 -26.88 2.78 -14.09
CA LEU A 22 -26.16 2.73 -15.35
C LEU A 22 -24.84 3.50 -15.25
N GLU A 23 -23.75 2.81 -15.58
CA GLU A 23 -22.50 3.42 -16.04
C GLU A 23 -22.79 4.40 -17.19
N PRO A 24 -22.18 5.60 -17.21
CA PRO A 24 -22.19 6.41 -18.42
C PRO A 24 -21.16 5.84 -19.38
N HIS A 25 -21.63 4.98 -20.30
CA HIS A 25 -20.96 4.77 -21.58
C HIS A 25 -20.90 6.11 -22.32
N LEU A 26 -19.76 6.79 -22.24
CA LEU A 26 -19.46 7.89 -23.17
C LEU A 26 -19.16 7.28 -24.53
N THR A 27 -20.18 7.34 -25.38
CA THR A 27 -20.18 6.95 -26.78
C THR A 27 -19.10 7.68 -27.56
N SER A 28 -18.36 6.89 -28.33
CA SER A 28 -17.58 7.28 -29.50
C SER A 28 -18.44 8.07 -30.50
N SER A 29 -18.54 9.39 -30.32
CA SER A 29 -19.19 10.26 -31.31
C SER A 29 -18.74 11.71 -31.17
N THR A 30 -17.48 11.97 -31.53
CA THR A 30 -17.04 13.21 -32.19
C THR A 30 -15.65 12.97 -32.79
N VAL A 31 -15.56 11.99 -33.68
CA VAL A 31 -14.49 11.99 -34.70
C VAL A 31 -14.97 12.94 -35.78
N SER A 32 -14.75 14.24 -35.56
CA SER A 32 -14.70 15.19 -36.66
C SER A 32 -13.36 14.96 -37.35
N ASP A 33 -13.41 14.50 -38.60
CA ASP A 33 -12.27 14.37 -39.50
C ASP A 33 -11.37 15.61 -39.44
N LEU A 34 -10.24 15.50 -38.75
CA LEU A 34 -9.15 16.45 -38.81
C LEU A 34 -8.18 15.96 -39.86
N GLN A 35 -8.31 16.50 -41.07
CA GLN A 35 -7.29 16.33 -42.12
C GLN A 35 -5.95 16.87 -41.62
N GLU A 36 -4.99 15.97 -41.44
CA GLU A 36 -3.57 16.32 -41.23
C GLU A 36 -3.03 16.98 -42.50
N THR A 37 -2.61 18.24 -42.38
CA THR A 37 -1.82 18.90 -43.42
C THR A 37 -0.34 18.65 -43.15
N SER A 38 0.18 17.53 -43.64
CA SER A 38 1.62 17.34 -43.82
C SER A 38 2.07 18.17 -45.02
N THR A 39 2.40 19.45 -44.80
CA THR A 39 3.11 20.24 -45.81
C THR A 39 4.57 19.82 -45.85
N VAL A 40 4.87 18.83 -46.69
CA VAL A 40 6.23 18.55 -47.13
C VAL A 40 6.59 19.61 -48.17
N THR A 41 7.25 20.68 -47.75
CA THR A 41 7.88 21.63 -48.68
C THR A 41 9.12 20.97 -49.26
N SER A 42 8.96 20.38 -50.45
CA SER A 42 10.04 19.82 -51.26
C SER A 42 11.03 20.91 -51.65
N GLY A 43 12.19 20.92 -50.97
CA GLY A 43 13.28 21.85 -51.27
C GLY A 43 14.39 21.94 -50.21
N SER A 44 14.21 21.38 -49.02
CA SER A 44 15.26 21.31 -47.99
C SER A 44 15.27 19.93 -47.32
N ASN A 45 16.42 19.45 -46.86
CA ASN A 45 16.59 18.18 -46.11
C ASN A 45 15.93 18.22 -44.70
N GLN A 46 14.77 18.86 -44.60
CA GLN A 46 14.13 19.26 -43.36
C GLN A 46 12.62 19.03 -43.44
N SER A 47 12.09 18.28 -42.49
CA SER A 47 10.65 18.01 -42.33
C SER A 47 10.15 18.68 -41.06
N GLU A 48 8.98 19.31 -41.11
CA GLU A 48 8.36 19.94 -39.95
C GLU A 48 7.12 19.18 -39.51
N PHE A 49 6.99 18.93 -38.20
CA PHE A 49 5.88 18.23 -37.59
C PHE A 49 5.18 19.16 -36.59
N ALA A 50 3.89 19.44 -36.84
CA ALA A 50 3.04 20.09 -35.85
C ALA A 50 2.66 19.07 -34.78
N LEU A 51 3.00 19.35 -33.52
CA LEU A 51 2.67 18.51 -32.39
C LEU A 51 1.42 19.15 -31.75
N ASN A 52 0.24 18.57 -31.98
CA ASN A 52 -1.07 19.09 -31.57
C ASN A 52 -1.30 19.11 -30.03
N PHE A 53 -0.31 19.56 -29.28
CA PHE A 53 -0.39 19.86 -27.86
C PHE A 53 -0.59 21.37 -27.71
N SER A 54 -1.73 21.76 -27.13
CA SER A 54 -1.89 23.15 -26.71
C SER A 54 -0.88 23.48 -25.61
N PRO A 55 -0.24 24.65 -25.60
CA PRO A 55 0.57 25.11 -24.46
C PRO A 55 -0.24 25.26 -23.17
N ASP A 56 -1.57 25.35 -23.31
CA ASP A 56 -2.58 25.29 -22.25
C ASP A 56 -2.99 23.86 -21.85
N TYR A 57 -2.48 22.83 -22.53
CA TYR A 57 -2.69 21.44 -22.14
C TYR A 57 -2.11 21.30 -20.72
N VAL A 58 -3.00 21.08 -19.76
CA VAL A 58 -2.75 21.05 -18.31
C VAL A 58 -2.62 22.43 -17.61
N ARG A 59 -3.63 23.30 -17.80
CA ARG A 59 -3.79 24.59 -17.08
C ARG A 59 -3.89 24.49 -15.55
N ASP A 60 -4.36 23.39 -14.97
CA ASP A 60 -4.54 23.30 -13.51
C ASP A 60 -3.22 23.15 -12.72
N TRP A 61 -2.09 23.02 -13.43
CA TRP A 61 -0.75 22.99 -12.84
C TRP A 61 -0.18 24.41 -12.57
N THR A 62 -0.98 25.47 -12.75
CA THR A 62 -0.57 26.89 -12.85
C THR A 62 -0.46 27.69 -11.54
N THR A 63 -0.67 27.12 -10.36
CA THR A 63 -0.40 27.89 -9.14
C THR A 63 1.11 27.98 -8.85
N THR A 64 1.52 29.13 -8.30
CA THR A 64 2.86 29.78 -8.23
C THR A 64 4.07 28.94 -7.75
N SER A 65 3.89 27.65 -7.48
CA SER A 65 4.94 26.62 -7.29
C SER A 65 5.42 25.99 -8.62
N ALA A 66 4.94 26.52 -9.75
CA ALA A 66 4.87 25.87 -11.07
C ALA A 66 6.23 25.57 -11.72
N PHE A 67 7.21 26.48 -11.69
CA PHE A 67 8.54 26.28 -12.30
C PHE A 67 9.25 25.01 -11.80
N ARG A 68 9.11 24.73 -10.49
CA ARG A 68 9.71 23.57 -9.84
C ARG A 68 8.99 22.27 -10.19
N ASN A 69 7.68 22.30 -10.37
CA ASN A 69 6.89 21.11 -10.64
C ASN A 69 6.98 20.67 -12.12
N TYR A 70 6.94 21.60 -13.08
CA TYR A 70 6.98 21.25 -14.50
C TYR A 70 8.31 20.66 -14.94
N THR A 71 9.42 21.29 -14.56
CA THR A 71 10.75 20.80 -14.91
C THR A 71 11.06 19.47 -14.21
N ARG A 72 10.52 19.24 -13.00
CA ARG A 72 10.54 17.93 -12.34
C ARG A 72 9.69 16.89 -13.06
N ILE A 73 8.47 17.24 -13.49
CA ILE A 73 7.61 16.32 -14.27
C ILE A 73 8.31 15.96 -15.58
N ALA A 74 8.81 16.94 -16.33
CA ALA A 74 9.55 16.72 -17.56
C ALA A 74 10.84 15.90 -17.33
N ALA A 75 11.60 16.19 -16.26
CA ALA A 75 12.77 15.39 -15.87
C ALA A 75 12.39 13.95 -15.49
N SER A 76 11.27 13.73 -14.80
CA SER A 76 10.74 12.41 -14.49
C SER A 76 10.40 11.65 -15.76
N ILE A 77 9.75 12.32 -16.72
CA ILE A 77 9.42 11.72 -18.02
C ILE A 77 10.66 11.34 -18.82
N LEU A 78 11.65 12.23 -18.88
CA LEU A 78 12.89 11.97 -19.61
C LEU A 78 13.70 10.86 -18.94
N THR A 79 13.80 10.87 -17.61
CA THR A 79 14.48 9.82 -16.84
C THR A 79 13.80 8.47 -17.02
N ARG A 80 12.46 8.44 -17.04
CA ARG A 80 11.66 7.24 -17.34
C ARG A 80 11.93 6.72 -18.74
N ASN A 81 11.76 7.56 -19.76
CA ASN A 81 11.96 7.17 -21.15
C ASN A 81 13.38 6.64 -21.36
N ARG A 82 14.36 7.27 -20.71
CA ARG A 82 15.75 6.83 -20.71
C ARG A 82 15.92 5.44 -20.10
N LYS A 83 15.38 5.22 -18.90
CA LYS A 83 15.43 3.92 -18.19
C LYS A 83 14.80 2.82 -19.04
N ASP A 84 13.58 3.04 -19.52
CA ASP A 84 12.84 2.07 -20.32
C ASP A 84 13.62 1.67 -21.59
N ALA A 85 14.19 2.67 -22.29
CA ALA A 85 14.98 2.42 -23.48
C ALA A 85 16.28 1.64 -23.18
N ILE A 86 16.96 1.91 -22.06
CA ILE A 86 18.14 1.12 -21.66
C ILE A 86 17.74 -0.33 -21.34
N ILE A 87 16.64 -0.53 -20.59
CA ILE A 87 16.13 -1.86 -20.24
C ILE A 87 15.80 -2.64 -21.51
N GLU A 88 15.12 -2.01 -22.46
CA GLU A 88 14.73 -2.61 -23.73
C GLU A 88 15.93 -2.92 -24.63
N SER A 89 16.80 -1.94 -24.91
CA SER A 89 17.95 -2.10 -25.82
C SER A 89 18.95 -3.16 -25.34
N PHE A 90 19.06 -3.37 -24.02
CA PHE A 90 20.04 -4.29 -23.44
C PHE A 90 19.43 -5.51 -22.74
N GLN A 91 18.11 -5.69 -22.84
CA GLN A 91 17.34 -6.78 -22.21
C GLN A 91 17.72 -6.95 -20.73
N LEU A 92 17.72 -5.84 -19.99
CA LEU A 92 18.12 -5.85 -18.59
C LEU A 92 16.95 -6.26 -17.70
N ASP A 93 17.28 -6.94 -16.62
CA ASP A 93 16.37 -7.01 -15.48
C ASP A 93 16.19 -5.58 -14.90
N PRO A 94 14.95 -5.10 -14.67
CA PRO A 94 14.72 -3.75 -14.13
C PRO A 94 15.46 -3.45 -12.82
N ARG A 95 15.68 -4.44 -11.93
CA ARG A 95 16.42 -4.25 -10.66
C ARG A 95 17.94 -4.18 -10.86
N SER A 96 18.44 -4.61 -12.03
CA SER A 96 19.84 -4.42 -12.42
C SER A 96 20.16 -2.99 -12.89
N PHE A 97 19.14 -2.16 -13.12
CA PHE A 97 19.30 -0.75 -13.44
C PHE A 97 19.78 0.03 -12.22
N ARG A 98 21.08 0.28 -12.13
CA ARG A 98 21.73 0.92 -10.97
C ARG A 98 22.55 2.15 -11.40
N PRO A 99 21.90 3.29 -11.66
CA PRO A 99 22.60 4.52 -12.00
C PRO A 99 23.47 5.00 -10.84
N VAL A 100 24.66 5.51 -11.14
CA VAL A 100 25.63 6.03 -10.18
C VAL A 100 25.84 7.52 -10.42
N TYR A 101 25.82 8.29 -9.34
CA TYR A 101 26.09 9.72 -9.32
C TYR A 101 27.57 10.02 -9.12
N GLU A 102 28.10 10.93 -9.93
CA GLU A 102 29.45 11.48 -9.78
C GLU A 102 29.42 12.99 -10.03
N GLU A 103 30.09 13.78 -9.19
CA GLU A 103 30.17 15.23 -9.32
C GLU A 103 31.63 15.68 -9.33
N SER A 104 31.98 16.52 -10.31
CA SER A 104 33.26 17.21 -10.41
C SER A 104 33.05 18.73 -10.38
N GLU A 105 34.14 19.50 -10.40
CA GLU A 105 34.06 20.97 -10.47
C GLU A 105 33.35 21.47 -11.73
N GLN A 106 33.42 20.72 -12.83
CA GLN A 106 32.90 21.15 -14.13
C GLN A 106 31.58 20.47 -14.51
N HIS A 107 31.31 19.27 -13.98
CA HIS A 107 30.19 18.44 -14.44
C HIS A 107 29.49 17.70 -13.30
N ILE A 108 28.21 17.39 -13.51
CA ILE A 108 27.48 16.38 -12.74
C ILE A 108 27.09 15.26 -13.71
N CYS A 109 27.42 14.02 -13.38
CA CYS A 109 27.23 12.87 -14.24
C CYS A 109 26.43 11.75 -13.55
N ILE A 110 25.51 11.13 -14.29
CA ILE A 110 24.77 9.94 -13.86
C ILE A 110 24.95 8.84 -14.90
N THR A 111 25.66 7.79 -14.54
CA THR A 111 26.05 6.73 -15.47
C THR A 111 25.38 5.42 -15.11
N VAL A 112 24.91 4.67 -16.11
CA VAL A 112 24.39 3.30 -15.90
C VAL A 112 25.45 2.32 -16.40
N SER A 113 26.21 1.72 -15.49
CA SER A 113 27.27 0.76 -15.84
C SER A 113 26.77 -0.69 -15.86
N LYS A 114 27.35 -1.52 -16.73
CA LYS A 114 27.19 -2.98 -16.70
C LYS A 114 28.59 -3.61 -16.71
N GLY A 115 29.06 -4.06 -15.56
CA GLY A 115 30.39 -4.67 -15.41
C GLY A 115 31.47 -3.68 -14.96
N ALA A 116 32.59 -3.62 -15.69
CA ALA A 116 33.75 -2.81 -15.33
C ALA A 116 33.47 -1.29 -15.35
N ARG A 117 34.22 -0.51 -14.54
CA ARG A 117 34.12 0.96 -14.47
C ARG A 117 34.33 1.68 -15.81
N SER A 118 34.89 1.01 -16.81
CA SER A 118 35.16 1.58 -18.14
C SER A 118 34.02 1.44 -19.15
N GLU A 119 32.85 0.93 -18.74
CA GLU A 119 31.73 0.65 -19.63
C GLU A 119 30.38 1.14 -19.08
N ALA A 120 29.62 1.86 -19.92
CA ALA A 120 28.31 2.40 -19.59
C ALA A 120 27.27 2.13 -20.69
N LEU A 121 26.00 2.03 -20.32
CA LEU A 121 24.86 1.85 -21.21
C LEU A 121 24.23 3.18 -21.64
N GLY A 122 24.51 4.23 -20.89
CA GLY A 122 24.03 5.57 -21.14
C GLY A 122 24.44 6.49 -20.00
N PHE A 123 24.29 7.79 -20.20
CA PHE A 123 24.66 8.81 -19.23
C PHE A 123 23.66 9.97 -19.19
N ILE A 124 23.65 10.69 -18.08
CA ILE A 124 23.14 12.06 -17.97
C ILE A 124 24.34 12.91 -17.59
N ARG A 125 24.58 14.02 -18.28
CA ARG A 125 25.67 14.96 -17.97
C ARG A 125 25.10 16.38 -17.91
N HIS A 126 25.34 17.07 -16.81
CA HIS A 126 25.13 18.52 -16.68
C HIS A 126 26.48 19.21 -16.77
N ASP A 127 26.61 20.12 -17.72
CA ASP A 127 27.77 21.00 -17.83
C ASP A 127 27.52 22.25 -16.99
N LYS A 128 28.37 22.46 -15.98
CA LYS A 128 28.21 23.55 -15.03
C LYS A 128 28.50 24.92 -15.66
N SER A 129 29.35 24.97 -16.68
CA SER A 129 29.75 26.22 -17.32
C SER A 129 28.72 26.73 -18.32
N THR A 130 28.01 25.81 -19.00
CA THR A 130 27.03 26.17 -20.05
C THR A 130 25.58 26.00 -19.62
N GLY A 131 25.33 25.33 -18.48
CA GLY A 131 23.99 24.94 -18.05
C GLY A 131 23.34 23.89 -18.94
N GLN A 132 24.09 23.26 -19.85
CA GLN A 132 23.59 22.24 -20.77
C GLN A 132 23.40 20.90 -20.06
N VAL A 133 22.27 20.24 -20.31
CA VAL A 133 22.01 18.86 -19.86
C VAL A 133 21.93 17.95 -21.07
N THR A 134 22.69 16.86 -21.05
CA THR A 134 22.72 15.83 -22.09
C THR A 134 22.31 14.50 -21.50
N LEU A 135 21.30 13.85 -22.09
CA LEU A 135 20.87 12.49 -21.76
C LEU A 135 21.13 11.62 -22.98
N ALA A 136 21.98 10.61 -22.86
CA ALA A 136 22.32 9.72 -23.95
C ALA A 136 22.10 8.26 -23.61
N ASN A 137 21.55 7.51 -24.57
CA ASN A 137 21.36 6.07 -24.50
C ASN A 137 22.08 5.40 -25.65
N ALA A 138 22.97 4.45 -25.33
CA ALA A 138 23.66 3.67 -26.35
C ALA A 138 22.69 2.75 -27.09
N CYS A 139 22.83 2.68 -28.41
CA CYS A 139 22.12 1.70 -29.25
C CYS A 139 20.58 1.76 -29.10
N ALA A 140 20.05 2.92 -28.77
CA ALA A 140 18.62 3.22 -28.85
C ALA A 140 18.34 3.94 -30.17
N THR A 141 17.13 3.77 -30.70
CA THR A 141 16.68 4.46 -31.91
C THR A 141 15.31 5.10 -31.69
N LEU A 142 15.08 6.22 -32.34
CA LEU A 142 13.80 6.89 -32.44
C LEU A 142 13.55 7.20 -33.91
N GLU A 143 12.47 6.63 -34.44
CA GLU A 143 12.01 6.90 -35.80
C GLU A 143 11.03 8.08 -35.82
N PRO A 144 10.94 8.85 -36.92
CA PRO A 144 10.06 10.02 -37.02
C PRO A 144 8.59 9.74 -36.67
N GLU A 145 8.10 8.52 -36.85
CA GLU A 145 6.76 8.10 -36.47
C GLU A 145 6.51 8.25 -34.96
N ALA A 146 7.55 8.30 -34.12
CA ALA A 146 7.43 8.60 -32.69
C ALA A 146 6.89 10.01 -32.41
N LEU A 147 6.92 10.92 -33.40
CA LEU A 147 6.30 12.25 -33.32
C LEU A 147 4.78 12.18 -33.51
N GLN A 148 4.26 11.15 -34.18
CA GLN A 148 2.81 10.97 -34.37
C GLN A 148 2.10 10.61 -33.07
N LEU A 149 0.85 11.05 -32.92
CA LEU A 149 0.05 10.75 -31.74
C LEU A 149 -0.25 9.25 -31.61
N GLY A 150 -0.14 8.70 -30.40
CA GLY A 150 -0.51 7.32 -30.08
C GLY A 150 0.50 6.24 -30.50
N LYS A 151 1.57 6.59 -31.22
CA LYS A 151 2.65 5.67 -31.60
C LYS A 151 3.56 5.39 -30.40
N THR A 152 3.64 4.12 -29.99
CA THR A 152 4.45 3.68 -28.86
C THR A 152 4.95 2.26 -29.04
N THR A 153 6.19 2.00 -28.66
CA THR A 153 6.77 0.64 -28.59
C THR A 153 6.52 -0.05 -27.25
N LYS A 154 5.89 0.67 -26.29
CA LYS A 154 5.69 0.21 -24.91
C LYS A 154 4.34 -0.47 -24.65
N ARG A 155 3.46 -0.56 -25.65
CA ARG A 155 2.12 -1.15 -25.50
C ARG A 155 2.25 -2.66 -25.20
N GLY A 156 1.57 -3.12 -24.15
CA GLY A 156 1.60 -4.53 -23.71
C GLY A 156 2.91 -4.97 -23.04
N LYS A 157 3.78 -4.03 -22.62
CA LYS A 157 5.01 -4.31 -21.88
C LYS A 157 4.87 -3.84 -20.44
N ASP A 158 4.36 -4.72 -19.59
CA ASP A 158 4.02 -4.42 -18.18
C ASP A 158 5.24 -4.03 -17.35
N GLN A 159 6.46 -4.35 -17.80
CA GLN A 159 7.71 -3.93 -17.17
C GLN A 159 8.07 -2.45 -17.44
N LEU A 160 7.58 -1.85 -18.53
CA LEU A 160 7.82 -0.44 -18.88
C LEU A 160 6.70 0.42 -18.29
N VAL A 161 6.82 1.75 -18.38
CA VAL A 161 5.71 2.61 -17.93
C VAL A 161 5.31 3.67 -18.94
N GLY A 162 3.99 3.77 -19.11
CA GLY A 162 3.32 4.65 -20.06
C GLY A 162 3.11 3.95 -21.40
N CYS A 163 1.85 3.87 -21.83
CA CYS A 163 1.42 3.15 -23.05
C CYS A 163 0.97 4.07 -24.20
N HIS A 164 1.09 5.39 -24.05
CA HIS A 164 0.48 6.38 -24.95
C HIS A 164 1.41 6.94 -26.03
N GLY A 165 2.74 6.90 -25.84
CA GLY A 165 3.71 7.45 -26.81
C GLY A 165 3.99 8.95 -26.67
N GLU A 166 3.28 9.65 -25.80
CA GLU A 166 3.34 11.12 -25.71
C GLU A 166 4.41 11.68 -24.78
N GLY A 167 5.12 10.84 -24.02
CA GLY A 167 6.02 11.29 -22.97
C GLY A 167 7.11 12.25 -23.45
N LEU A 168 7.82 11.90 -24.52
CA LEU A 168 8.91 12.74 -25.03
C LEU A 168 8.40 14.11 -25.48
N LYS A 169 7.28 14.12 -26.21
CA LYS A 169 6.64 15.34 -26.73
C LYS A 169 6.18 16.25 -25.61
N LEU A 170 5.51 15.70 -24.61
CA LEU A 170 5.07 16.44 -23.42
C LEU A 170 6.25 17.02 -22.63
N ALA A 171 7.31 16.22 -22.42
CA ALA A 171 8.50 16.70 -21.72
C ALA A 171 9.21 17.82 -22.48
N ALA A 172 9.35 17.68 -23.80
CA ALA A 172 9.93 18.71 -24.65
C ALA A 172 9.09 19.99 -24.63
N MET A 173 7.75 19.89 -24.71
CA MET A 173 6.84 21.03 -24.62
C MET A 173 6.99 21.76 -23.28
N LEU A 174 6.96 21.03 -22.17
CA LEU A 174 7.09 21.59 -20.82
C LEU A 174 8.43 22.32 -20.67
N MET A 175 9.55 21.70 -21.09
CA MET A 175 10.87 22.35 -21.04
C MET A 175 10.93 23.58 -21.96
N SER A 176 10.34 23.52 -23.15
CA SER A 176 10.27 24.64 -24.09
C SER A 176 9.46 25.83 -23.57
N ARG A 177 8.38 25.56 -22.82
CA ARG A 177 7.58 26.59 -22.15
C ARG A 177 8.36 27.30 -21.04
N GLU A 178 9.21 26.57 -20.32
CA GLU A 178 10.08 27.13 -19.27
C GLU A 178 11.34 27.81 -19.82
N GLY A 179 11.44 27.99 -21.14
CA GLY A 179 12.52 28.75 -21.78
C GLY A 179 13.77 27.94 -22.14
N TYR A 180 13.72 26.61 -22.03
CA TYR A 180 14.79 25.74 -22.51
C TYR A 180 14.59 25.34 -23.98
N ARG A 181 15.67 25.16 -24.73
CA ARG A 181 15.63 24.51 -26.03
C ARG A 181 15.89 23.02 -25.84
N VAL A 182 15.02 22.19 -26.41
CA VAL A 182 15.16 20.74 -26.39
C VAL A 182 15.42 20.25 -27.80
N SER A 183 16.50 19.51 -27.98
CA SER A 183 16.80 18.80 -29.24
C SER A 183 17.07 17.32 -29.01
N VAL A 184 16.85 16.53 -30.05
CA VAL A 184 17.13 15.09 -30.07
C VAL A 184 18.00 14.74 -31.26
N GLU A 185 19.08 14.02 -31.01
CA GLU A 185 19.96 13.44 -32.03
C GLU A 185 19.74 11.93 -32.06
N THR A 186 19.35 11.39 -33.22
CA THR A 186 19.04 9.95 -33.43
C THR A 186 19.07 9.62 -34.93
N ASN A 187 19.47 8.41 -35.33
CA ASN A 187 19.41 7.92 -36.72
C ASN A 187 19.95 8.90 -37.79
N ASN A 188 21.05 9.63 -37.52
CA ASN A 188 21.54 10.70 -38.41
C ASN A 188 20.53 11.83 -38.67
N THR A 189 19.63 12.07 -37.73
CA THR A 189 18.67 13.16 -37.78
C THR A 189 18.79 14.01 -36.52
N HIS A 190 18.63 15.32 -36.68
CA HIS A 190 18.54 16.29 -35.61
C HIS A 190 17.12 16.82 -35.53
N TRP A 191 16.49 16.62 -34.39
CA TRP A 191 15.12 17.05 -34.09
C TRP A 191 15.21 18.26 -33.17
N ASP A 192 14.59 19.37 -33.54
CA ASP A 192 14.56 20.59 -32.74
C ASP A 192 13.12 20.90 -32.34
N PHE A 193 12.84 20.92 -31.04
CA PHE A 193 11.52 21.20 -30.52
C PHE A 193 11.39 22.69 -30.21
N CYS A 194 10.44 23.35 -30.88
CA CYS A 194 10.24 24.77 -30.73
C CYS A 194 8.79 25.09 -30.36
N LEU A 195 8.64 26.06 -29.45
CA LEU A 195 7.36 26.72 -29.19
C LEU A 195 7.36 28.04 -29.96
N GLN A 196 6.46 28.16 -30.93
CA GLN A 196 6.26 29.35 -31.75
C GLN A 196 5.08 30.16 -31.19
N ASP A 197 5.30 31.46 -30.99
CA ASP A 197 4.29 32.46 -30.56
C ASP A 197 3.42 32.01 -29.37
N SER A 198 4.00 31.22 -28.47
CA SER A 198 3.35 30.65 -27.27
C SER A 198 2.07 29.83 -27.53
N SER A 199 1.80 29.42 -28.78
CA SER A 199 0.54 28.79 -29.18
C SER A 199 0.72 27.50 -29.98
N GLN A 200 1.81 27.35 -30.72
CA GLN A 200 2.04 26.18 -31.57
C GLN A 200 3.36 25.49 -31.22
N PHE A 201 3.27 24.23 -30.78
CA PHE A 201 4.43 23.39 -30.50
C PHE A 201 4.77 22.56 -31.74
N ARG A 202 6.01 22.67 -32.22
CA ARG A 202 6.49 21.98 -33.42
C ARG A 202 7.80 21.27 -33.16
N CYS A 203 8.07 20.26 -33.99
CA CYS A 203 9.36 19.60 -34.07
C CYS A 203 9.87 19.65 -35.50
N THR A 204 11.07 20.18 -35.69
CA THR A 204 11.72 20.21 -37.00
C THR A 204 12.81 19.15 -37.06
N VAL A 205 12.70 18.23 -38.01
CA VAL A 205 13.63 17.12 -38.24
C VAL A 205 14.51 17.45 -39.43
N SER A 206 15.82 17.42 -39.23
CA SER A 206 16.82 17.68 -40.28
C SER A 206 17.80 16.53 -40.39
N SER A 207 18.16 16.15 -41.62
CA SER A 207 19.16 15.10 -41.85
C SER A 207 20.57 15.60 -41.58
N SER A 208 21.41 14.74 -41.00
CA SER A 208 22.82 14.99 -40.73
C SER A 208 23.68 14.16 -41.68
N GLU A 209 24.56 14.80 -42.43
CA GLU A 209 25.49 14.15 -43.37
C GLU A 209 26.72 13.53 -42.68
N ARG A 210 26.66 13.27 -41.37
CA ARG A 210 27.80 12.74 -40.62
C ARG A 210 28.16 11.33 -41.12
N ALA A 211 29.36 11.20 -41.68
CA ALA A 211 29.86 9.93 -42.19
C ALA A 211 29.95 8.88 -41.07
N ILE A 212 29.44 7.68 -41.34
CA ILE A 212 29.57 6.53 -40.44
C ILE A 212 31.03 6.05 -40.53
N PRO A 213 31.78 6.03 -39.40
CA PRO A 213 33.17 5.62 -39.42
C PRO A 213 33.32 4.14 -39.82
N LYS A 214 34.34 3.83 -40.64
CA LYS A 214 34.62 2.45 -41.10
C LYS A 214 34.82 1.46 -39.94
N ARG A 215 35.51 1.90 -38.88
CA ARG A 215 35.66 1.14 -37.63
C ARG A 215 34.56 1.58 -36.66
N ARG A 216 33.69 0.66 -36.27
CA ARG A 216 32.64 0.93 -35.28
C ARG A 216 33.25 0.97 -33.87
N PRO A 217 33.23 2.12 -33.18
CA PRO A 217 33.71 2.22 -31.81
C PRO A 217 32.76 1.48 -30.85
N ASN A 218 33.31 0.98 -29.74
CA ASN A 218 32.52 0.27 -28.74
C ASN A 218 31.53 1.25 -28.07
N PRO A 219 30.21 1.02 -28.19
CA PRO A 219 29.19 1.89 -27.63
C PRO A 219 29.33 2.11 -26.12
N ARG A 220 29.72 1.07 -25.39
CA ARG A 220 29.83 1.12 -23.94
C ARG A 220 30.96 2.00 -23.45
N ARG A 221 32.08 1.99 -24.19
CA ARG A 221 33.24 2.84 -23.90
C ARG A 221 32.99 4.29 -24.29
N ASP A 222 32.29 4.53 -25.39
CA ASP A 222 31.86 5.87 -25.79
C ASP A 222 30.98 6.50 -24.69
N MET A 223 29.96 5.77 -24.20
CA MET A 223 29.09 6.25 -23.11
C MET A 223 29.85 6.53 -21.82
N ALA A 224 30.82 5.67 -21.45
CA ALA A 224 31.63 5.87 -20.24
C ALA A 224 32.53 7.12 -20.33
N ARG A 225 32.80 7.60 -21.55
CA ARG A 225 33.53 8.84 -21.82
C ARG A 225 32.59 10.03 -22.09
N PHE A 226 31.30 9.87 -21.83
CA PHE A 226 30.27 10.87 -22.10
C PHE A 226 30.19 11.29 -23.57
N MET A 227 30.48 10.36 -24.48
CA MET A 227 30.41 10.56 -25.93
C MET A 227 29.21 9.82 -26.50
N SER A 228 28.33 10.54 -27.20
CA SER A 228 27.25 9.94 -27.98
C SER A 228 27.48 10.10 -29.48
N ARG A 229 26.84 9.24 -30.28
CA ARG A 229 26.95 9.27 -31.74
C ARG A 229 25.57 9.25 -32.39
N ILE A 230 25.25 10.31 -33.13
CA ILE A 230 23.95 10.53 -33.78
C ILE A 230 23.47 9.38 -34.70
N TRP A 231 24.37 8.59 -35.29
CA TRP A 231 24.02 7.46 -36.16
C TRP A 231 23.65 6.18 -35.38
N ARG A 232 23.89 6.15 -34.07
CA ARG A 232 23.81 4.94 -33.24
C ARG A 232 22.93 5.10 -32.01
N ASP A 233 22.98 6.29 -31.42
CA ASP A 233 22.49 6.57 -30.09
C ASP A 233 21.36 7.58 -30.15
N VAL A 234 20.46 7.53 -29.18
CA VAL A 234 19.49 8.60 -28.92
C VAL A 234 20.10 9.53 -27.88
N THR A 235 20.24 10.81 -28.24
CA THR A 235 20.73 11.86 -27.34
C THR A 235 19.70 12.97 -27.23
N VAL A 236 19.18 13.22 -26.03
CA VAL A 236 18.35 14.39 -25.72
C VAL A 236 19.25 15.47 -25.14
N ILE A 237 19.18 16.67 -25.72
CA ILE A 237 19.97 17.83 -25.30
C ILE A 237 19.02 18.92 -24.85
N ILE A 238 19.24 19.43 -23.64
CA ILE A 238 18.50 20.55 -23.07
C ILE A 238 19.51 21.67 -22.86
N GLN A 239 19.23 22.84 -23.42
CA GLN A 239 20.11 24.00 -23.34
C GLN A 239 19.31 25.29 -23.14
N PRO A 240 19.91 26.36 -22.59
CA PRO A 240 19.25 27.65 -22.48
C PRO A 240 18.91 28.20 -23.88
N ARG A 241 17.73 28.79 -24.07
CA ARG A 241 17.40 29.47 -25.34
C ARG A 241 18.26 30.74 -25.49
N HIS A 242 18.71 31.05 -26.71
CA HIS A 242 19.41 32.31 -27.00
C HIS A 242 18.44 33.49 -26.94
N ASN A 243 18.20 34.03 -25.75
CA ASN A 243 17.41 35.24 -25.50
C ASN A 243 18.06 36.02 -24.33
N PRO A 244 18.01 37.37 -24.25
CA PRO A 244 18.74 38.16 -23.26
C PRO A 244 18.33 37.92 -21.79
N CYS A 245 17.12 37.41 -21.51
CA CYS A 245 16.62 37.11 -20.16
C CYS A 245 16.86 35.64 -19.75
N ARG A 246 18.11 35.16 -19.76
CA ARG A 246 18.44 33.74 -19.50
C ARG A 246 18.17 33.29 -18.05
N GLN A 247 17.65 32.08 -17.92
CA GLN A 247 17.96 31.17 -16.81
C GLN A 247 18.69 29.95 -17.38
N GLU A 248 19.99 29.84 -17.11
CA GLU A 248 20.71 28.59 -17.32
C GLU A 248 20.18 27.52 -16.36
N VAL A 249 20.28 26.23 -16.71
CA VAL A 249 19.96 25.19 -15.72
C VAL A 249 21.03 25.26 -14.64
N SER A 250 20.71 25.89 -13.51
CA SER A 250 21.63 25.96 -12.37
C SER A 250 21.89 24.56 -11.81
N HIS A 251 23.03 24.37 -11.15
CA HIS A 251 23.36 23.07 -10.55
C HIS A 251 22.32 22.65 -9.51
N GLU A 252 21.78 23.61 -8.75
CA GLU A 252 20.68 23.36 -7.81
C GLU A 252 19.40 22.91 -8.50
N GLN A 253 19.06 23.52 -9.65
CA GLN A 253 17.89 23.16 -10.41
C GLN A 253 18.04 21.75 -11.01
N PHE A 254 19.21 21.43 -11.54
CA PHE A 254 19.51 20.08 -12.03
C PHE A 254 19.47 19.04 -10.90
N ARG A 255 20.04 19.35 -9.72
CA ARG A 255 19.95 18.49 -8.53
C ARG A 255 18.50 18.18 -8.12
N LYS A 256 17.60 19.17 -8.20
CA LYS A 256 16.17 18.98 -7.95
C LYS A 256 15.51 18.08 -9.01
N TRP A 257 16.00 18.08 -10.24
CA TRP A 257 15.53 17.16 -11.28
C TRP A 257 15.90 15.72 -10.96
N LEU A 258 17.04 15.48 -10.32
CA LEU A 258 17.46 14.12 -9.95
C LEU A 258 16.63 13.51 -8.82
N GLU A 259 16.05 14.34 -7.94
CA GLU A 259 15.18 13.87 -6.83
C GLU A 259 13.88 13.17 -7.30
N VAL A 260 13.55 13.25 -8.58
CA VAL A 260 12.37 12.58 -9.15
C VAL A 260 12.58 11.07 -9.28
N SER A 261 13.82 10.61 -9.19
CA SER A 261 14.18 9.19 -9.20
C SER A 261 14.83 8.83 -7.88
N MET A 262 14.39 7.72 -7.29
CA MET A 262 15.01 7.15 -6.09
C MET A 262 16.11 6.14 -6.40
N GLU A 263 16.49 5.95 -7.66
CA GLU A 263 17.39 4.86 -8.06
C GLU A 263 18.86 5.29 -8.18
N ILE A 264 19.14 6.59 -8.06
CA ILE A 264 20.47 7.18 -8.30
C ILE A 264 21.37 7.00 -7.06
N ARG A 265 22.26 6.01 -7.14
CA ARG A 265 23.19 5.68 -6.05
C ARG A 265 24.19 6.82 -5.83
N GLY A 266 24.43 7.14 -4.57
CA GLY A 266 25.30 8.26 -4.17
C GLY A 266 24.60 9.63 -4.14
N TYR A 267 23.31 9.70 -4.50
CA TYR A 267 22.55 10.96 -4.44
C TYR A 267 21.14 10.78 -3.84
N SER A 268 20.26 10.07 -4.55
CA SER A 268 18.84 9.91 -4.18
C SER A 268 18.42 8.46 -3.98
N TYR A 269 19.37 7.52 -3.89
CA TYR A 269 19.07 6.16 -3.45
C TYR A 269 18.89 6.12 -1.93
N PRO A 270 17.79 5.54 -1.42
CA PRO A 270 17.56 5.46 0.02
C PRO A 270 18.66 4.70 0.74
N GLU A 271 18.99 5.13 1.95
CA GLU A 271 19.98 4.44 2.80
C GLU A 271 19.44 3.13 3.37
N SER A 272 18.12 3.06 3.59
CA SER A 272 17.44 1.89 4.13
C SER A 272 16.18 1.58 3.33
N VAL A 273 16.24 0.48 2.58
CA VAL A 273 15.15 -0.03 1.75
C VAL A 273 15.07 -1.54 1.86
N ILE A 274 13.85 -2.07 1.96
CA ILE A 274 13.56 -3.51 1.87
C ILE A 274 12.94 -3.75 0.51
N GLU A 275 13.76 -4.23 -0.43
CA GLU A 275 13.29 -4.59 -1.77
C GLU A 275 12.45 -5.88 -1.69
N THR A 276 11.23 -5.88 -2.24
CA THR A 276 10.36 -7.08 -2.26
C THR A 276 9.77 -7.30 -3.65
N ASP A 277 9.24 -8.50 -3.91
CA ASP A 277 8.65 -8.83 -5.21
C ASP A 277 7.31 -8.12 -5.46
N CYS A 278 6.70 -7.55 -4.41
CA CYS A 278 5.47 -6.76 -4.51
C CYS A 278 5.73 -5.24 -4.54
N GLY A 279 6.99 -4.81 -4.44
CA GLY A 279 7.38 -3.41 -4.27
C GLY A 279 8.38 -3.22 -3.13
N ASP A 280 8.93 -2.02 -3.00
CA ASP A 280 9.97 -1.75 -2.00
C ASP A 280 9.42 -0.91 -0.85
N LEU A 281 9.74 -1.32 0.38
CA LEU A 281 9.46 -0.57 1.60
C LEU A 281 10.66 0.31 1.95
N ILE A 282 10.47 1.63 1.96
CA ILE A 282 11.53 2.60 2.19
C ILE A 282 11.46 3.09 3.64
N LEU A 283 12.46 2.71 4.44
CA LEU A 283 12.56 3.06 5.86
C LEU A 283 13.33 4.38 6.09
N ASP A 284 14.02 4.88 5.07
CA ASP A 284 14.73 6.15 5.11
C ASP A 284 13.75 7.33 5.39
N PRO A 285 13.93 8.07 6.51
CA PRO A 285 13.02 9.15 6.89
C PRO A 285 12.85 10.25 5.84
N ARG A 286 13.83 10.44 4.94
CA ARG A 286 13.76 11.43 3.84
C ARG A 286 12.69 11.09 2.81
N TYR A 287 12.20 9.86 2.82
CA TYR A 287 11.21 9.33 1.87
C TYR A 287 9.83 9.15 2.49
N ARG A 288 9.65 9.51 3.77
CA ARG A 288 8.35 9.48 4.43
C ARG A 288 7.30 10.27 3.63
N GLY A 289 6.13 9.67 3.41
CA GLY A 289 5.06 10.31 2.65
C GLY A 289 5.22 10.22 1.13
N LYS A 290 6.34 9.68 0.63
CA LYS A 290 6.62 9.64 -0.82
C LYS A 290 6.29 8.26 -1.38
N MET A 291 5.59 8.29 -2.50
CA MET A 291 5.29 7.10 -3.30
C MET A 291 6.03 7.17 -4.63
N PHE A 292 6.54 6.04 -5.07
CA PHE A 292 7.25 5.87 -6.32
C PHE A 292 6.59 4.75 -7.12
N LEU A 293 6.59 4.85 -8.45
CA LEU A 293 6.20 3.77 -9.34
C LEU A 293 7.37 3.44 -10.26
N LYS A 294 7.94 2.24 -10.08
CA LYS A 294 9.14 1.75 -10.78
C LYS A 294 10.31 2.73 -10.67
N GLY A 295 10.53 3.23 -9.45
CA GLY A 295 11.65 4.10 -9.08
C GLY A 295 11.45 5.60 -9.35
N LEU A 296 10.25 6.00 -9.78
CA LEU A 296 9.93 7.38 -10.15
C LEU A 296 8.85 7.96 -9.24
N LEU A 297 9.10 9.16 -8.72
CA LEU A 297 8.24 9.83 -7.77
C LEU A 297 6.85 10.11 -8.38
N LEU A 298 5.81 9.66 -7.69
CA LEU A 298 4.43 10.01 -8.02
C LEU A 298 4.11 11.41 -7.50
N PRO A 299 3.33 12.22 -8.25
CA PRO A 299 2.85 13.50 -7.75
C PRO A 299 2.00 13.29 -6.50
N SER A 300 2.25 14.06 -5.44
CA SER A 300 1.36 14.08 -4.29
C SER A 300 0.01 14.66 -4.71
N SER A 301 -1.09 13.95 -4.45
CA SER A 301 -2.44 14.47 -4.67
C SER A 301 -2.62 15.75 -3.84
N ILE A 302 -2.89 16.86 -4.52
CA ILE A 302 -3.00 18.21 -3.91
C ILE A 302 -4.16 18.27 -2.90
N SER A 303 -5.15 17.39 -3.05
CA SER A 303 -6.41 17.47 -2.31
C SER A 303 -6.33 16.97 -0.86
N GLU A 304 -5.41 16.05 -0.52
CA GLU A 304 -5.20 15.61 0.86
C GLU A 304 -3.76 15.10 1.03
N PRO A 305 -2.92 15.71 1.90
CA PRO A 305 -1.66 15.09 2.29
C PRO A 305 -1.96 13.83 3.11
N ARG A 306 -2.06 12.69 2.43
CA ARG A 306 -2.12 11.38 3.08
C ARG A 306 -0.80 11.14 3.80
N GLU A 307 -0.82 11.22 5.12
CA GLU A 307 0.38 11.11 5.95
C GLU A 307 0.90 9.68 6.08
N LEU A 308 1.32 9.07 4.96
CA LEU A 308 2.07 7.82 4.99
C LEU A 308 3.27 7.96 5.94
N LYS A 309 3.45 6.98 6.83
CA LYS A 309 4.50 7.00 7.85
C LYS A 309 5.85 6.57 7.28
N LEU A 310 5.84 5.83 6.17
CA LEU A 310 7.03 5.41 5.42
C LEU A 310 6.96 5.84 3.95
N GLY A 311 8.01 5.49 3.19
CA GLY A 311 8.03 5.64 1.73
C GLY A 311 7.82 4.30 1.03
N TYR A 312 7.28 4.34 -0.18
CA TYR A 312 6.91 3.12 -0.91
C TYR A 312 7.29 3.24 -2.39
N ASN A 313 7.82 2.15 -2.96
CA ASN A 313 8.03 2.02 -4.40
C ASN A 313 7.23 0.85 -4.95
N PHE A 314 6.25 1.13 -5.80
CA PHE A 314 5.41 0.13 -6.42
C PHE A 314 6.06 -0.43 -7.69
N VAL A 315 5.95 -1.75 -7.87
CA VAL A 315 6.32 -2.43 -9.13
C VAL A 315 5.15 -2.47 -10.12
N GLU A 316 3.92 -2.43 -9.62
CA GLU A 316 2.67 -2.46 -10.38
C GLU A 316 1.86 -1.17 -10.12
N GLY A 317 0.98 -0.84 -11.05
CA GLY A 317 0.08 0.30 -10.94
C GLY A 317 -0.04 1.11 -12.22
N ASP A 318 -1.21 1.70 -12.41
CA ASP A 318 -1.56 2.48 -13.58
C ASP A 318 -1.52 3.98 -13.30
N VAL A 319 -1.13 4.71 -14.34
CA VAL A 319 -1.16 6.17 -14.34
C VAL A 319 -1.82 6.67 -15.61
N ASN A 320 -2.56 7.78 -15.50
CA ASN A 320 -3.20 8.39 -16.67
C ASN A 320 -2.17 9.08 -17.59
N ARG A 321 -2.66 9.71 -18.67
CA ARG A 321 -1.80 10.50 -19.58
C ARG A 321 -0.99 11.57 -18.83
N ASP A 322 -1.60 12.16 -17.81
CA ASP A 322 -1.01 13.19 -16.94
C ASP A 322 -0.19 12.61 -15.78
N ARG A 323 -0.01 11.30 -15.77
CA ARG A 323 0.82 10.53 -14.83
C ARG A 323 0.37 10.62 -13.38
N GLN A 324 -0.91 10.92 -13.19
CA GLN A 324 -1.58 10.81 -11.92
C GLN A 324 -1.85 9.35 -11.62
N TRP A 325 -1.70 8.99 -10.35
CA TRP A 325 -2.02 7.67 -9.82
C TRP A 325 -3.50 7.37 -10.05
N LEU A 326 -3.80 6.34 -10.86
CA LEU A 326 -5.17 5.94 -11.19
C LEU A 326 -5.74 4.88 -10.23
N VAL A 327 -4.91 4.38 -9.35
CA VAL A 327 -5.27 3.32 -8.41
C VAL A 327 -6.21 3.91 -7.36
N ASN A 328 -7.34 3.24 -7.15
CA ASN A 328 -8.29 3.65 -6.12
C ASN A 328 -7.76 3.29 -4.71
N ARG A 329 -8.40 3.81 -3.66
CA ARG A 329 -7.95 3.59 -2.27
C ARG A 329 -7.84 2.11 -1.89
N GLN A 330 -8.78 1.29 -2.33
CA GLN A 330 -8.81 -0.13 -1.97
C GLN A 330 -7.68 -0.90 -2.64
N GLN A 331 -7.42 -0.60 -3.92
CA GLN A 331 -6.28 -1.16 -4.64
C GLN A 331 -4.95 -0.65 -4.08
N GLU A 332 -4.86 0.62 -3.68
CA GLU A 332 -3.66 1.17 -3.01
C GLU A 332 -3.39 0.44 -1.68
N ALA A 333 -4.42 0.27 -0.84
CA ALA A 333 -4.32 -0.48 0.40
C ALA A 333 -3.89 -1.94 0.18
N ASP A 334 -4.42 -2.60 -0.87
CA ASP A 334 -4.01 -3.96 -1.22
C ASP A 334 -2.55 -4.04 -1.68
N LEU A 335 -2.08 -3.08 -2.49
CA LEU A 335 -0.67 -3.00 -2.89
C LEU A 335 0.25 -2.76 -1.69
N LEU A 336 -0.11 -1.82 -0.81
CA LEU A 336 0.63 -1.54 0.43
C LEU A 336 0.69 -2.77 1.33
N ARG A 337 -0.44 -3.46 1.53
CA ARG A 337 -0.49 -4.72 2.27
C ARG A 337 0.49 -5.73 1.70
N LYS A 338 0.46 -5.99 0.39
CA LYS A 338 1.36 -6.97 -0.26
C LYS A 338 2.83 -6.63 -0.01
N ILE A 339 3.20 -5.34 -0.09
CA ILE A 339 4.56 -4.87 0.23
C ILE A 339 4.90 -5.19 1.69
N TRP A 340 4.01 -4.86 2.64
CA TRP A 340 4.22 -5.13 4.06
C TRP A 340 4.37 -6.61 4.38
N GLU A 341 3.50 -7.46 3.86
CA GLU A 341 3.56 -8.91 4.10
C GLU A 341 4.82 -9.53 3.51
N SER A 342 5.20 -9.12 2.30
CA SER A 342 6.43 -9.56 1.67
C SER A 342 7.67 -9.07 2.44
N ALA A 343 7.66 -7.83 2.95
CA ALA A 343 8.74 -7.28 3.77
C ALA A 343 8.86 -8.00 5.13
N ILE A 344 7.74 -8.31 5.78
CA ILE A 344 7.68 -9.09 7.03
C ILE A 344 8.19 -10.52 6.80
N HIS A 345 7.83 -11.12 5.66
CA HIS A 345 8.33 -12.45 5.30
C HIS A 345 9.86 -12.45 5.12
N LYS A 346 10.39 -11.42 4.46
CA LYS A 346 11.82 -11.29 4.15
C LYS A 346 12.69 -10.93 5.35
N ASN A 347 12.23 -10.03 6.23
CA ASN A 347 12.99 -9.60 7.41
C ASN A 347 12.06 -9.34 8.61
N ARG A 348 11.55 -10.44 9.19
CA ARG A 348 10.55 -10.40 10.25
C ARG A 348 10.97 -9.58 11.47
N ASP A 349 12.20 -9.77 11.96
CA ASP A 349 12.62 -9.18 13.23
C ASP A 349 12.77 -7.66 13.15
N LEU A 350 13.13 -7.14 11.98
CA LEU A 350 13.21 -5.69 11.74
C LEU A 350 11.83 -5.08 11.43
N ILE A 351 11.04 -5.73 10.58
CA ILE A 351 9.85 -5.09 9.97
C ILE A 351 8.59 -5.28 10.80
N LEU A 352 8.41 -6.44 11.43
CA LEU A 352 7.21 -6.71 12.22
C LEU A 352 7.01 -5.69 13.37
N PRO A 353 8.04 -5.32 14.17
CA PRO A 353 7.86 -4.30 15.20
C PRO A 353 7.45 -2.93 14.64
N ILE A 354 7.97 -2.54 13.48
CA ILE A 354 7.63 -1.28 12.81
C ILE A 354 6.16 -1.30 12.39
N TYR A 355 5.72 -2.38 11.75
CA TYR A 355 4.33 -2.52 11.30
C TYR A 355 3.34 -2.51 12.48
N VAL A 356 3.64 -3.28 13.53
CA VAL A 356 2.82 -3.30 14.75
C VAL A 356 2.77 -1.92 15.42
N ASN A 357 3.88 -1.18 15.43
CA ASN A 357 3.91 0.18 15.94
C ASN A 357 2.99 1.13 15.15
N ILE A 358 2.89 0.97 13.81
CA ILE A 358 1.98 1.77 12.99
C ILE A 358 0.53 1.40 13.28
N LEU A 359 0.20 0.11 13.32
CA LEU A 359 -1.15 -0.39 13.69
C LEU A 359 -1.58 0.13 15.07
N TRP A 360 -0.63 0.21 16.01
CA TRP A 360 -0.90 0.64 17.37
C TRP A 360 -1.04 2.16 17.51
N ASN A 361 -0.06 2.92 17.02
CA ASN A 361 0.04 4.35 17.30
C ASN A 361 -0.58 5.22 16.20
N PHE A 362 -0.79 4.67 15.01
CA PHE A 362 -1.33 5.38 13.85
C PHE A 362 -2.39 4.53 13.11
N PRO A 363 -3.48 4.07 13.78
CA PRO A 363 -4.46 3.15 13.18
C PRO A 363 -5.24 3.74 12.01
N ARG A 364 -5.18 5.07 11.79
CA ARG A 364 -5.79 5.76 10.64
C ARG A 364 -4.79 6.10 9.53
N ALA A 365 -3.54 5.67 9.66
CA ALA A 365 -2.53 5.91 8.64
C ALA A 365 -2.85 5.09 7.37
N PRO A 366 -2.62 5.65 6.17
CA PRO A 366 -2.83 4.90 4.92
C PRO A 366 -1.98 3.62 4.84
N ASP A 367 -0.84 3.58 5.55
CA ASP A 367 0.04 2.40 5.66
C ASP A 367 -0.68 1.13 6.15
N VAL A 368 -1.76 1.30 6.91
CA VAL A 368 -2.55 0.22 7.53
C VAL A 368 -4.05 0.34 7.23
N GLU A 369 -4.41 1.16 6.23
CA GLU A 369 -5.79 1.32 5.76
C GLU A 369 -6.32 -0.05 5.29
N LEU A 370 -7.53 -0.43 5.71
CA LEU A 370 -8.18 -1.70 5.40
C LEU A 370 -7.39 -2.96 5.82
N ALA A 371 -6.44 -2.85 6.75
CA ALA A 371 -5.67 -4.01 7.22
C ALA A 371 -6.56 -5.09 7.89
N GLU A 372 -7.70 -4.71 8.48
CA GLU A 372 -8.64 -5.65 9.08
C GLU A 372 -9.29 -6.60 8.06
N ASP A 373 -9.51 -6.11 6.83
CA ASP A 373 -10.16 -6.86 5.76
C ASP A 373 -9.14 -7.59 4.88
N LEU A 374 -8.02 -6.93 4.57
CA LEU A 374 -7.11 -7.41 3.53
C LEU A 374 -5.97 -8.30 4.07
N LEU A 375 -5.52 -8.10 5.32
CA LEU A 375 -4.32 -8.78 5.84
C LEU A 375 -4.53 -10.30 5.94
N GLU A 376 -3.51 -11.09 5.57
CA GLU A 376 -3.64 -12.54 5.56
C GLU A 376 -3.50 -13.17 6.96
N ARG A 377 -4.16 -14.30 7.17
CA ARG A 377 -4.15 -15.03 8.45
C ARG A 377 -2.73 -15.33 8.99
N PRO A 378 -1.74 -15.74 8.18
CA PRO A 378 -0.38 -15.98 8.68
C PRO A 378 0.26 -14.71 9.27
N THR A 379 0.07 -13.56 8.64
CA THR A 379 0.60 -12.27 9.12
C THR A 379 -0.08 -11.84 10.41
N ARG A 380 -1.40 -11.99 10.51
CA ARG A 380 -2.17 -11.74 11.75
C ARG A 380 -1.65 -12.59 12.92
N LEU A 381 -1.35 -13.87 12.68
CA LEU A 381 -0.75 -14.75 13.69
C LEU A 381 0.65 -14.30 14.13
N LEU A 382 1.46 -13.75 13.21
CA LEU A 382 2.78 -13.19 13.56
C LEU A 382 2.63 -11.95 14.45
N ILE A 383 1.72 -11.05 14.11
CA ILE A 383 1.39 -9.88 14.93
C ILE A 383 0.96 -10.33 16.32
N TRP A 384 0.05 -11.31 16.42
CA TRP A 384 -0.39 -11.83 17.71
C TRP A 384 0.75 -12.44 18.54
N LYS A 385 1.61 -13.26 17.93
CA LYS A 385 2.78 -13.83 18.61
C LYS A 385 3.75 -12.75 19.10
N HIS A 386 3.92 -11.68 18.33
CA HIS A 386 4.76 -10.54 18.72
C HIS A 386 4.17 -9.80 19.93
N LEU A 387 2.86 -9.55 19.94
CA LEU A 387 2.16 -8.96 21.07
C LEU A 387 2.25 -9.84 22.32
N LEU A 388 2.03 -11.15 22.20
CA LEU A 388 2.18 -12.08 23.33
C LEU A 388 3.60 -12.07 23.92
N ARG A 389 4.63 -11.92 23.07
CA ARG A 389 6.01 -11.77 23.53
C ARG A 389 6.21 -10.47 24.33
N ILE A 390 5.65 -9.36 23.87
CA ILE A 390 5.69 -8.07 24.59
C ILE A 390 4.91 -8.15 25.92
N ALA A 391 3.82 -8.91 25.94
CA ALA A 391 3.00 -9.07 27.13
C ALA A 391 3.73 -9.81 28.26
N ASP A 392 4.70 -10.69 27.94
CA ASP A 392 5.51 -11.49 28.88
C ASP A 392 4.66 -12.23 29.93
N GLY A 393 3.42 -12.60 29.56
CA GLY A 393 2.46 -13.20 30.49
C GLY A 393 1.93 -12.27 31.60
N ARG A 394 2.43 -11.04 31.72
CA ARG A 394 2.02 -10.06 32.74
C ARG A 394 0.86 -9.18 32.27
N ARG A 395 0.80 -8.88 30.98
CA ARG A 395 -0.21 -8.01 30.38
C ARG A 395 -1.38 -8.79 29.80
N PHE A 396 -2.53 -8.14 29.77
CA PHE A 396 -3.73 -8.62 29.09
C PHE A 396 -4.26 -7.52 28.17
N TYR A 397 -4.43 -7.86 26.90
CA TYR A 397 -4.92 -6.93 25.88
C TYR A 397 -6.44 -6.89 25.87
N PHE A 398 -7.01 -5.68 25.77
CA PHE A 398 -8.46 -5.48 25.66
C PHE A 398 -8.78 -4.41 24.61
N CYS A 399 -9.98 -4.43 24.04
CA CYS A 399 -10.42 -3.39 23.11
C CYS A 399 -10.57 -2.05 23.84
N GLN A 400 -9.81 -1.02 23.44
CA GLN A 400 -9.76 0.25 24.16
C GLN A 400 -11.11 0.98 24.17
N LYS A 401 -11.92 0.87 23.10
CA LYS A 401 -13.20 1.57 22.98
C LYS A 401 -14.34 0.88 23.73
N THR A 402 -14.41 -0.45 23.69
CA THR A 402 -15.55 -1.21 24.25
C THR A 402 -15.22 -1.91 25.57
N GLY A 403 -13.94 -2.12 25.88
CA GLY A 403 -13.48 -2.93 27.00
C GLY A 403 -13.11 -2.16 28.26
N SER A 404 -13.42 -0.87 28.39
CA SER A 404 -13.08 -0.09 29.59
C SER A 404 -13.66 -0.68 30.89
N LEU A 405 -14.86 -1.26 30.81
CA LEU A 405 -15.52 -1.96 31.91
C LEU A 405 -14.79 -3.25 32.33
N SER A 406 -13.95 -3.81 31.46
CA SER A 406 -13.22 -5.06 31.73
C SER A 406 -11.94 -4.86 32.54
N VAL A 407 -11.49 -3.61 32.76
CA VAL A 407 -10.25 -3.30 33.48
C VAL A 407 -10.25 -3.88 34.90
N GLY A 408 -11.36 -3.72 35.64
CA GLY A 408 -11.48 -4.26 37.00
C GLY A 408 -11.47 -5.79 37.04
N THR A 409 -12.04 -6.43 36.01
CA THR A 409 -11.99 -7.88 35.81
C THR A 409 -10.55 -8.34 35.53
N ILE A 410 -9.82 -7.61 34.69
CA ILE A 410 -8.44 -7.95 34.33
C ILE A 410 -7.49 -7.82 35.53
N THR A 411 -7.57 -6.72 36.28
CA THR A 411 -6.68 -6.49 37.43
C THR A 411 -7.07 -7.37 38.62
N GLY A 412 -8.37 -7.46 38.92
CA GLY A 412 -8.87 -8.13 40.12
C GLY A 412 -9.00 -9.64 40.00
N ILE A 413 -9.36 -10.17 38.83
CA ILE A 413 -9.60 -11.60 38.62
C ILE A 413 -8.44 -12.22 37.84
N LEU A 414 -8.10 -11.66 36.68
CA LEU A 414 -7.02 -12.22 35.85
C LEU A 414 -5.63 -11.95 36.42
N LYS A 415 -5.51 -11.04 37.42
CA LYS A 415 -4.25 -10.63 38.06
C LYS A 415 -3.19 -10.18 37.04
N LYS A 416 -3.62 -9.47 36.00
CA LYS A 416 -2.78 -8.98 34.89
C LYS A 416 -2.85 -7.46 34.74
N GLU A 417 -1.84 -6.90 34.08
CA GLU A 417 -1.79 -5.50 33.69
C GLU A 417 -2.67 -5.27 32.44
N PRO A 418 -3.72 -4.43 32.50
CA PRO A 418 -4.60 -4.16 31.37
C PRO A 418 -3.92 -3.23 30.36
N VAL A 419 -3.92 -3.62 29.08
CA VAL A 419 -3.37 -2.81 27.98
C VAL A 419 -4.40 -2.67 26.87
N GLY A 420 -4.78 -1.42 26.57
CA GLY A 420 -5.78 -1.11 25.54
C GLY A 420 -5.18 -1.24 24.13
N LEU A 421 -5.85 -2.01 23.27
CA LEU A 421 -5.58 -2.06 21.84
C LEU A 421 -6.52 -1.09 21.10
N PRO A 422 -6.02 -0.36 20.08
CA PRO A 422 -6.89 0.36 19.16
C PRO A 422 -7.87 -0.60 18.46
N ASP A 423 -9.06 -0.10 18.13
CA ASP A 423 -10.14 -0.91 17.55
C ASP A 423 -9.71 -1.64 16.27
N THR A 424 -8.99 -0.96 15.37
CA THR A 424 -8.47 -1.55 14.13
C THR A 424 -7.56 -2.75 14.40
N LEU A 425 -6.68 -2.65 15.41
CA LEU A 425 -5.80 -3.76 15.78
C LEU A 425 -6.57 -4.87 16.51
N TRP A 426 -7.58 -4.53 17.31
CA TRP A 426 -8.45 -5.50 17.96
C TRP A 426 -9.23 -6.33 16.93
N HIS A 427 -9.95 -5.67 16.02
CA HIS A 427 -10.77 -6.34 15.01
C HIS A 427 -9.93 -7.10 13.98
N LEU A 428 -8.73 -6.60 13.63
CA LEU A 428 -7.78 -7.34 12.81
C LEU A 428 -7.43 -8.72 13.40
N LEU A 429 -7.29 -8.79 14.73
CA LEU A 429 -6.99 -10.02 15.46
C LEU A 429 -8.23 -10.89 15.68
N GLU A 430 -9.40 -10.26 15.84
CA GLU A 430 -10.69 -10.92 15.98
C GLU A 430 -10.97 -11.83 14.76
N GLY A 431 -11.40 -13.08 15.01
CA GLY A 431 -11.70 -14.08 13.97
C GLY A 431 -10.51 -14.88 13.44
N SER A 432 -9.30 -14.31 13.35
CA SER A 432 -8.13 -15.01 12.81
C SER A 432 -7.21 -15.63 13.86
N VAL A 433 -7.18 -15.04 15.06
CA VAL A 433 -6.33 -15.48 16.18
C VAL A 433 -7.17 -15.74 17.43
N PRO A 434 -6.68 -16.55 18.39
CA PRO A 434 -7.43 -16.85 19.62
C PRO A 434 -7.31 -15.70 20.64
N ILE A 435 -7.57 -14.47 20.22
CA ILE A 435 -7.74 -13.34 21.14
C ILE A 435 -9.08 -13.53 21.87
N ARG A 436 -9.10 -13.24 23.18
CA ARG A 436 -10.29 -13.40 24.03
C ARG A 436 -10.58 -12.11 24.76
N THR A 437 -11.85 -11.79 24.93
CA THR A 437 -12.28 -10.77 25.89
C THR A 437 -11.98 -11.22 27.32
N ALA A 438 -12.00 -10.29 28.28
CA ALA A 438 -11.76 -10.64 29.69
C ALA A 438 -12.76 -11.69 30.21
N ASP A 439 -14.04 -11.59 29.82
CA ASP A 439 -15.06 -12.56 30.22
C ASP A 439 -14.89 -13.90 29.52
N GLN A 440 -14.56 -13.91 28.21
CA GLN A 440 -14.20 -15.15 27.52
C GLN A 440 -12.98 -15.83 28.15
N GLN A 441 -11.99 -15.04 28.59
CA GLN A 441 -10.82 -15.57 29.29
C GLN A 441 -11.19 -16.12 30.68
N ARG A 442 -12.11 -15.48 31.41
CA ARG A 442 -12.64 -16.01 32.69
C ARG A 442 -13.34 -17.34 32.50
N VAL A 443 -14.24 -17.43 31.51
CA VAL A 443 -14.92 -18.68 31.15
C VAL A 443 -13.91 -19.75 30.77
N HIS A 444 -12.87 -19.39 29.99
CA HIS A 444 -11.80 -20.32 29.63
C HIS A 444 -11.01 -20.80 30.86
N MET A 445 -10.64 -19.91 31.79
CA MET A 445 -9.98 -20.29 33.05
C MET A 445 -10.85 -21.24 33.87
N PHE A 446 -12.17 -21.00 33.93
CA PHE A 446 -13.11 -21.84 34.64
C PHE A 446 -13.26 -23.23 34.00
N ARG A 447 -13.39 -23.31 32.67
CA ARG A 447 -13.46 -24.59 31.93
C ARG A 447 -12.21 -25.46 32.05
N HIS A 448 -11.06 -24.85 32.33
CA HIS A 448 -9.76 -25.53 32.45
C HIS A 448 -9.20 -25.48 33.88
N ALA A 449 -10.03 -25.13 34.87
CA ALA A 449 -9.66 -25.14 36.27
C ALA A 449 -9.39 -26.57 36.76
N THR A 450 -8.62 -26.70 37.83
CA THR A 450 -8.31 -28.00 38.43
C THR A 450 -9.57 -28.61 39.04
N VAL A 451 -9.85 -29.86 38.68
CA VAL A 451 -10.98 -30.61 39.26
C VAL A 451 -10.71 -30.82 40.75
N ALA A 452 -11.61 -30.30 41.57
CA ALA A 452 -11.57 -30.47 43.01
C ALA A 452 -12.16 -31.84 43.40
N PRO A 453 -11.73 -32.44 44.52
CA PRO A 453 -12.36 -33.64 45.04
C PRO A 453 -13.83 -33.37 45.38
N SER A 454 -14.64 -34.44 45.36
CA SER A 454 -16.06 -34.37 45.76
C SER A 454 -16.20 -33.73 47.15
N PRO A 455 -17.28 -32.96 47.42
CA PRO A 455 -17.44 -32.30 48.71
C PRO A 455 -17.47 -33.36 49.81
N MET A 456 -16.55 -33.27 50.76
CA MET A 456 -16.49 -34.23 51.88
C MET A 456 -17.47 -33.86 53.00
N THR A 457 -18.05 -32.66 52.95
CA THR A 457 -19.03 -32.20 53.94
C THR A 457 -20.40 -32.82 53.66
N LEU A 458 -21.15 -33.07 54.73
CA LEU A 458 -22.51 -33.62 54.64
C LEU A 458 -23.45 -32.66 53.90
N PHE A 459 -23.26 -31.35 54.10
CA PHE A 459 -23.93 -30.27 53.38
C PHE A 459 -23.65 -30.34 51.87
N GLY A 460 -22.38 -30.32 51.46
CA GLY A 460 -21.99 -30.34 50.05
C GLY A 460 -22.47 -31.60 49.34
N THR A 461 -22.44 -32.75 50.02
CA THR A 461 -22.99 -34.02 49.50
C THR A 461 -24.51 -33.94 49.29
N THR A 462 -25.24 -33.33 50.23
CA THR A 462 -26.70 -33.18 50.15
C THR A 462 -27.10 -32.23 49.02
N VAL A 463 -26.43 -31.09 48.90
CA VAL A 463 -26.64 -30.12 47.81
C VAL A 463 -26.33 -30.75 46.46
N LEU A 464 -25.20 -31.45 46.31
CA LEU A 464 -24.82 -32.11 45.06
C LEU A 464 -25.84 -33.18 44.65
N ARG A 465 -26.34 -33.96 45.61
CA ARG A 465 -27.35 -35.00 45.36
C ARG A 465 -28.67 -34.40 44.89
N ALA A 466 -29.13 -33.34 45.56
CA ALA A 466 -30.37 -32.66 45.20
C ALA A 466 -30.25 -31.97 43.83
N LEU A 467 -29.15 -31.27 43.57
CA LEU A 467 -28.88 -30.63 42.28
C LEU A 467 -28.86 -31.66 41.14
N ARG A 468 -28.20 -32.83 41.33
CA ARG A 468 -28.22 -33.92 40.34
C ARG A 468 -29.65 -34.39 40.06
N ALA A 469 -30.47 -34.56 41.08
CA ALA A 469 -31.86 -34.97 40.90
C ALA A 469 -32.65 -33.92 40.09
N SER A 470 -32.51 -32.63 40.43
CA SER A 470 -33.16 -31.53 39.70
C SER A 470 -32.73 -31.45 38.23
N LEU A 471 -31.44 -31.59 37.95
CA LEU A 471 -30.91 -31.57 36.58
C LEU A 471 -31.44 -32.74 35.74
N VAL A 472 -31.49 -33.94 36.32
CA VAL A 472 -32.05 -35.14 35.65
C VAL A 472 -33.54 -34.95 35.35
N LEU A 473 -34.30 -34.40 36.29
CA LEU A 473 -35.75 -34.13 36.11
C LEU A 473 -36.02 -33.16 34.95
N CYS A 474 -35.10 -32.25 34.66
CA CYS A 474 -35.23 -31.26 33.59
C CYS A 474 -34.39 -31.56 32.34
N SER A 475 -33.92 -32.80 32.18
CA SER A 475 -33.14 -33.25 31.00
C SER A 475 -31.82 -32.49 30.76
N TYR A 476 -31.22 -31.91 31.81
CA TYR A 476 -29.89 -31.30 31.74
C TYR A 476 -28.78 -32.35 31.84
N PRO A 477 -27.53 -32.01 31.43
CA PRO A 477 -26.42 -32.95 31.52
C PRO A 477 -26.20 -33.43 32.96
N SER A 478 -26.11 -34.75 33.14
CA SER A 478 -25.98 -35.37 34.47
C SER A 478 -24.56 -35.33 35.02
N LYS A 479 -23.58 -35.04 34.16
CA LYS A 479 -22.17 -34.97 34.52
C LYS A 479 -21.89 -33.62 35.19
N ILE A 480 -21.47 -33.66 36.45
CA ILE A 480 -21.09 -32.47 37.22
C ILE A 480 -19.60 -32.56 37.52
N GLU A 481 -18.85 -31.52 37.15
CA GLU A 481 -17.44 -31.32 37.48
C GLU A 481 -17.32 -30.20 38.51
N ILE A 482 -16.70 -30.48 39.65
CA ILE A 482 -16.44 -29.47 40.68
C ILE A 482 -15.02 -28.98 40.49
N VAL A 483 -14.83 -27.66 40.44
CA VAL A 483 -13.53 -27.06 40.17
C VAL A 483 -13.16 -26.05 41.23
N ASP A 484 -11.85 -25.87 41.42
CA ASP A 484 -11.31 -24.77 42.20
C ASP A 484 -10.86 -23.64 41.26
N SER A 485 -11.56 -22.50 41.28
CA SER A 485 -11.28 -21.40 40.36
C SER A 485 -11.39 -20.01 40.97
N ASP A 486 -10.35 -19.20 40.77
CA ASP A 486 -10.36 -17.76 41.11
C ASP A 486 -11.23 -16.90 40.14
N SER A 487 -11.90 -17.50 39.15
CA SER A 487 -12.61 -16.78 38.06
C SER A 487 -13.87 -16.01 38.49
N LYS A 488 -14.32 -16.22 39.74
CA LYS A 488 -15.59 -15.72 40.31
C LYS A 488 -16.84 -16.14 39.51
N ILE A 489 -16.74 -17.20 38.71
CA ILE A 489 -17.87 -17.85 38.07
C ILE A 489 -18.35 -18.95 39.02
N GLN A 490 -19.64 -18.97 39.36
CA GLN A 490 -20.20 -19.98 40.27
C GLN A 490 -20.54 -21.27 39.52
N LEU A 491 -21.15 -21.15 38.34
CA LEU A 491 -21.61 -22.26 37.54
C LEU A 491 -21.45 -21.94 36.05
N LEU A 492 -21.07 -22.96 35.27
CA LEU A 492 -21.00 -22.90 33.82
C LEU A 492 -21.56 -24.18 33.22
N VAL A 493 -22.53 -24.05 32.31
CA VAL A 493 -23.01 -25.17 31.50
C VAL A 493 -22.08 -25.33 30.29
N ASP A 494 -21.36 -26.44 30.22
CA ASP A 494 -20.47 -26.78 29.10
C ASP A 494 -21.16 -27.79 28.17
N ILE A 495 -21.78 -27.25 27.12
CA ILE A 495 -22.50 -28.04 26.11
C ILE A 495 -21.57 -28.99 25.35
N GLU A 496 -20.32 -28.58 25.09
CA GLU A 496 -19.35 -29.40 24.35
C GLU A 496 -18.96 -30.65 25.16
N ARG A 497 -18.75 -30.48 26.46
CA ARG A 497 -18.43 -31.60 27.38
C ARG A 497 -19.66 -32.35 27.89
N GLN A 498 -20.87 -31.88 27.57
CA GLN A 498 -22.12 -32.34 28.17
C GLN A 498 -21.97 -32.41 29.71
N ALA A 499 -21.46 -31.33 30.30
CA ALA A 499 -21.15 -31.27 31.72
C ALA A 499 -21.52 -29.91 32.31
N ILE A 500 -21.83 -29.89 33.62
CA ILE A 500 -21.99 -28.66 34.39
C ILE A 500 -20.78 -28.52 35.29
N ILE A 501 -20.07 -27.40 35.15
CA ILE A 501 -18.89 -27.07 35.93
C ILE A 501 -19.33 -26.13 37.05
N ILE A 502 -19.01 -26.47 38.30
CA ILE A 502 -19.44 -25.72 39.49
C ILE A 502 -18.22 -25.40 40.35
N ASP A 503 -18.14 -24.18 40.84
CA ASP A 503 -17.08 -23.77 41.75
C ASP A 503 -17.24 -24.47 43.11
N GLN A 504 -16.14 -24.95 43.68
CA GLN A 504 -16.17 -25.66 44.97
C GLN A 504 -16.73 -24.80 46.11
N GLN A 505 -16.61 -23.47 46.04
CA GLN A 505 -17.14 -22.56 47.07
C GLN A 505 -18.66 -22.63 47.18
N SER A 506 -19.36 -23.06 46.13
CA SER A 506 -20.82 -23.30 46.16
C SER A 506 -21.23 -24.48 47.06
N PHE A 507 -20.28 -25.28 47.54
CA PHE A 507 -20.52 -26.40 48.47
C PHE A 507 -19.98 -26.15 49.88
N ASP A 508 -19.41 -24.97 50.15
CA ASP A 508 -18.95 -24.58 51.48
C ASP A 508 -20.06 -23.80 52.21
N ILE A 509 -20.57 -24.39 53.30
CA ILE A 509 -21.64 -23.82 54.11
C ILE A 509 -21.29 -22.41 54.61
N SER A 510 -20.03 -22.14 54.96
CA SER A 510 -19.61 -20.85 55.49
C SER A 510 -19.59 -19.77 54.41
N LYS A 511 -19.20 -20.14 53.18
CA LYS A 511 -19.12 -19.23 52.04
C LYS A 511 -20.49 -18.91 51.46
N VAL A 512 -21.34 -19.92 51.32
CA VAL A 512 -22.68 -19.76 50.72
C VAL A 512 -23.61 -18.95 51.63
N HIS A 513 -23.44 -19.03 52.95
CA HIS A 513 -24.28 -18.33 53.93
C HIS A 513 -23.66 -17.02 54.45
N GLU A 514 -22.60 -16.48 53.80
CA GLU A 514 -22.07 -15.12 54.08
C GLU A 514 -23.08 -14.02 53.70
N ARG A 515 -24.01 -14.28 52.77
CA ARG A 515 -25.13 -13.41 52.42
C ARG A 515 -26.45 -14.03 52.90
N VAL A 516 -27.37 -13.14 53.31
CA VAL A 516 -28.57 -13.41 54.12
C VAL A 516 -29.30 -14.70 53.74
N CYS A 517 -29.16 -15.73 54.59
CA CYS A 517 -30.04 -16.90 54.60
C CYS A 517 -30.95 -16.81 55.83
N ARG A 518 -32.28 -16.87 55.65
CA ARG A 518 -33.23 -16.89 56.78
C ARG A 518 -33.36 -18.33 57.33
N PRO A 519 -33.33 -18.54 58.66
CA PRO A 519 -32.24 -18.27 59.61
C PRO A 519 -31.63 -19.57 60.21
N ARG A 520 -30.40 -19.43 60.77
CA ARG A 520 -29.63 -20.40 61.60
C ARG A 520 -28.93 -21.59 60.90
N ALA A 521 -28.18 -21.32 59.83
CA ALA A 521 -27.18 -22.29 59.33
C ALA A 521 -26.00 -22.54 60.32
N SER A 522 -25.78 -21.64 61.27
CA SER A 522 -24.67 -21.69 62.24
C SER A 522 -24.75 -22.79 63.31
N LEU A 523 -25.81 -23.62 63.31
CA LEU A 523 -26.01 -24.71 64.29
C LEU A 523 -25.95 -26.12 63.69
N ILE A 524 -25.76 -26.27 62.37
CA ILE A 524 -25.99 -27.55 61.66
C ILE A 524 -24.81 -27.90 60.74
N ALA A 525 -23.57 -27.65 61.16
CA ALA A 525 -22.40 -28.05 60.37
C ALA A 525 -22.26 -29.58 60.21
N ASN A 526 -22.93 -30.36 61.06
CA ASN A 526 -22.79 -31.83 61.18
C ASN A 526 -24.06 -32.64 60.87
N GLU A 527 -25.19 -32.03 60.45
CA GLU A 527 -26.39 -32.77 60.04
C GLU A 527 -26.73 -32.53 58.56
N ALA A 528 -27.48 -33.46 57.97
CA ALA A 528 -27.85 -33.40 56.55
C ALA A 528 -28.87 -32.27 56.35
N PHE A 529 -28.36 -31.08 56.02
CA PHE A 529 -29.17 -29.90 55.76
C PHE A 529 -29.30 -29.68 54.25
N LEU A 530 -30.54 -29.62 53.78
CA LEU A 530 -30.89 -29.23 52.43
C LEU A 530 -31.19 -27.72 52.45
N CYS A 531 -30.38 -26.93 51.76
CA CYS A 531 -30.67 -25.51 51.59
C CYS A 531 -31.28 -25.28 50.22
N ASP A 532 -32.61 -25.16 50.18
CA ASP A 532 -33.37 -25.01 48.94
C ASP A 532 -32.91 -23.78 48.13
N HIS A 533 -32.58 -22.68 48.82
CA HIS A 533 -32.12 -21.45 48.15
C HIS A 533 -30.85 -21.68 47.31
N VAL A 534 -29.90 -22.50 47.78
CA VAL A 534 -28.63 -22.75 47.07
C VAL A 534 -28.87 -23.57 45.81
N ILE A 535 -29.78 -24.55 45.91
CA ILE A 535 -30.16 -25.39 44.78
C ILE A 535 -30.94 -24.56 43.76
N GLU A 536 -31.90 -23.74 44.22
CA GLU A 536 -32.66 -22.83 43.36
C GLU A 536 -31.76 -21.82 42.64
N GLU A 537 -30.79 -21.20 43.34
CA GLU A 537 -29.83 -20.28 42.73
C GLU A 537 -28.97 -20.97 41.67
N LEU A 538 -28.35 -22.10 42.01
CA LEU A 538 -27.52 -22.85 41.04
C LEU A 538 -28.34 -23.35 39.85
N PHE A 539 -29.58 -23.77 40.10
CA PHE A 539 -30.48 -24.27 39.06
C PHE A 539 -30.99 -23.14 38.15
N ALA A 540 -31.32 -21.97 38.71
CA ALA A 540 -31.69 -20.78 37.94
C ALA A 540 -30.55 -20.30 37.05
N VAL A 541 -29.30 -20.36 37.53
CA VAL A 541 -28.10 -20.04 36.73
C VAL A 541 -27.90 -21.06 35.61
N ALA A 542 -28.25 -22.33 35.81
CA ALA A 542 -28.16 -23.37 34.77
C ALA A 542 -29.26 -23.27 33.69
N GLN A 543 -30.35 -22.53 33.96
CA GLN A 543 -31.45 -22.32 33.01
C GLN A 543 -31.26 -21.10 32.08
N CYS A 544 -30.40 -20.16 32.47
CA CYS A 544 -30.01 -19.00 31.66
C CYS A 544 -28.90 -19.37 30.67
#